data_AF-A0A2D7HZV5-F1
#
_entry.id   AF-A0A2D7HZV5-F1
#
_cell.length_a   1.000
_cell.length_b   1.000
_cell.length_c   1.000
_cell.angle_alpha   90.00
_cell.angle_beta   90.00
_cell.angle_gamma   90.00
#
_symmetry.space_group_name_H-M   'P 1'
#
loop_
_entity.id
_entity.type
_entity.pdbx_description
1 polymer ?
#
loop_
_entity_poly.entity_id
_entity_poly.type
_entity_poly.pdbx_seq_one_letter_code
_entity_poly.pdbx_strand_id
1 'polypeptide(L)'
;MRPYFFRSRRGMGFMFLSLDRVGVRHGCTLVLLSFIGFLFSGSAAQAVPLLISEVFYDAESSDDGQVFVELAGAPGMSLDGFRLEGINGFDGGVTTELVLSGVMPENGVFVVADVTGGGVSFVDNADLFLEFDFQNGPDSMVLWSAEDTVLDAVGYGAFSGIQFFAGEGSSAPDARAGSSVARFFADLDTDDNAQDFGVLYAPTPGTAEFLPIPEPGTGLLVGSALGMLALLRRKTKGISPQHVSETVDSI
;
A
#
# COMPACT_ATOMS: atom_id res chain seq x y z
N MET A 1 -22.32 -25.27 63.33
CA MET A 1 -21.50 -25.71 64.48
C MET A 1 -20.30 -26.52 63.97
N ARG A 2 -19.14 -26.45 64.64
CA ARG A 2 -18.06 -27.46 64.63
C ARG A 2 -17.87 -27.90 66.10
N PRO A 3 -17.52 -29.16 66.41
CA PRO A 3 -16.13 -29.43 66.82
C PRO A 3 -15.56 -30.86 66.55
N TYR A 4 -14.22 -30.96 66.42
CA TYR A 4 -13.22 -31.88 67.05
C TYR A 4 -13.50 -33.41 67.27
N PHE A 5 -12.53 -34.37 67.24
CA PHE A 5 -11.10 -34.43 66.77
C PHE A 5 -10.50 -35.88 66.88
N PHE A 6 -9.17 -36.02 66.66
CA PHE A 6 -8.25 -37.19 66.88
C PHE A 6 -8.35 -38.37 65.90
N ARG A 7 -7.27 -39.10 65.51
CA ARG A 7 -5.83 -39.22 65.94
C ARG A 7 -4.97 -39.59 64.67
N SER A 8 -3.65 -39.85 64.58
CA SER A 8 -2.51 -40.13 65.50
C SER A 8 -1.14 -40.03 64.74
N ARG A 9 0.00 -40.12 65.47
CA ARG A 9 1.44 -40.25 65.00
C ARG A 9 2.04 -38.97 64.33
N ARG A 10 3.19 -38.42 64.76
CA ARG A 10 4.61 -38.90 64.91
C ARG A 10 5.27 -39.21 63.54
N GLY A 11 6.45 -38.72 63.15
CA GLY A 11 7.35 -37.65 63.65
C GLY A 11 7.76 -36.75 62.46
N MET A 12 8.92 -36.10 62.35
CA MET A 12 10.18 -36.03 63.12
C MET A 12 10.94 -34.77 62.64
N GLY A 13 11.62 -34.01 63.51
CA GLY A 13 12.23 -32.73 63.11
C GLY A 13 13.58 -32.86 62.39
N PHE A 14 13.86 -31.98 61.43
CA PHE A 14 15.19 -31.78 60.84
C PHE A 14 15.49 -30.31 60.56
N MET A 15 16.78 -30.01 60.37
CA MET A 15 17.41 -28.69 60.51
C MET A 15 16.93 -27.60 59.54
N PHE A 16 16.93 -26.36 60.01
CA PHE A 16 17.13 -25.19 59.15
C PHE A 16 18.52 -25.27 58.51
N LEU A 17 18.58 -25.42 57.19
CA LEU A 17 19.79 -25.20 56.40
C LEU A 17 19.69 -23.83 55.72
N SER A 18 20.53 -22.89 56.15
CA SER A 18 20.64 -21.60 55.46
C SER A 18 21.39 -21.78 54.14
N LEU A 19 20.68 -21.65 53.02
CA LEU A 19 21.26 -21.59 51.68
C LEU A 19 21.45 -20.12 51.28
N ASP A 20 22.46 -19.49 51.86
CA ASP A 20 22.92 -18.16 51.48
C ASP A 20 23.56 -18.22 50.08
N ARG A 21 23.14 -17.31 49.18
CA ARG A 21 23.79 -16.94 47.91
C ARG A 21 24.10 -18.05 46.88
N VAL A 22 23.11 -18.32 46.02
CA VAL A 22 23.39 -18.39 44.56
C VAL A 22 22.47 -17.41 43.84
N GLY A 23 22.94 -16.17 43.67
CA GLY A 23 22.21 -15.09 43.00
C GLY A 23 22.15 -15.25 41.48
N VAL A 24 21.45 -16.27 40.98
CA VAL A 24 21.17 -16.42 39.54
C VAL A 24 20.40 -15.20 39.05
N ARG A 25 21.00 -14.43 38.11
CA ARG A 25 20.41 -13.21 37.56
C ARG A 25 19.32 -13.51 36.53
N HIS A 26 18.14 -13.89 37.02
CA HIS A 26 16.96 -14.24 36.22
C HIS A 26 16.50 -13.12 35.25
N GLY A 27 16.90 -11.87 35.46
CA GLY A 27 16.52 -10.73 34.61
C GLY A 27 17.08 -10.75 33.18
N CYS A 28 18.13 -11.52 32.86
CA CYS A 28 18.73 -11.49 31.52
C CYS A 28 17.96 -12.30 30.45
N THR A 29 17.22 -13.34 30.84
CA THR A 29 16.53 -14.21 29.87
C THR A 29 15.25 -13.59 29.33
N LEU A 30 14.57 -12.78 30.15
CA LEU A 30 13.22 -12.27 29.86
C LEU A 30 13.24 -11.05 28.92
N VAL A 31 14.31 -10.24 28.96
CA VAL A 31 14.51 -9.08 28.07
C VAL A 31 14.84 -9.50 26.62
N LEU A 32 15.44 -10.68 26.43
CA LEU A 32 15.83 -11.14 25.08
C LEU A 32 14.62 -11.54 24.23
N LEU A 33 13.55 -12.06 24.85
CA LEU A 33 12.34 -12.48 24.16
C LEU A 33 11.44 -11.30 23.75
N SER A 34 11.38 -10.22 24.54
CA SER A 34 10.59 -9.03 24.17
C SER A 34 11.16 -8.26 22.97
N PHE A 35 12.48 -8.37 22.71
CA PHE A 35 13.11 -7.74 21.56
C PHE A 35 12.87 -8.48 20.24
N ILE A 36 12.65 -9.79 20.26
CA ILE A 36 12.40 -10.58 19.03
C ILE A 36 10.96 -10.36 18.55
N GLY A 37 10.00 -10.24 19.46
CA GLY A 37 8.59 -9.97 19.13
C GLY A 37 8.33 -8.63 18.44
N PHE A 38 9.21 -7.63 18.61
CA PHE A 38 9.07 -6.30 17.98
C PHE A 38 9.76 -6.19 16.61
N LEU A 39 10.54 -7.21 16.20
CA LEU A 39 11.23 -7.26 14.90
C LEU A 39 10.43 -7.98 13.80
N PHE A 40 9.24 -8.49 14.14
CA PHE A 40 8.32 -9.17 13.22
C PHE A 40 6.92 -8.52 13.16
N SER A 41 6.83 -7.23 13.49
CA SER A 41 5.80 -6.35 12.93
C SER A 41 6.10 -6.14 11.44
N GLY A 42 5.96 -7.18 10.64
CA GLY A 42 6.01 -7.04 9.18
C GLY A 42 4.91 -6.08 8.77
N SER A 43 5.24 -5.09 7.95
CA SER A 43 4.19 -4.26 7.34
C SER A 43 3.25 -5.20 6.59
N ALA A 44 1.96 -5.10 6.88
CA ALA A 44 0.99 -5.68 5.96
C ALA A 44 1.25 -5.04 4.59
N ALA A 45 1.31 -5.85 3.54
CA ALA A 45 1.21 -5.30 2.20
C ALA A 45 -0.17 -4.65 2.13
N GLN A 46 -0.21 -3.33 1.99
CA GLN A 46 -1.42 -2.68 1.50
C GLN A 46 -1.66 -3.27 0.12
N ALA A 47 -2.86 -3.80 -0.13
CA ALA A 47 -3.25 -4.09 -1.49
C ALA A 47 -3.32 -2.74 -2.21
N VAL A 48 -2.56 -2.57 -3.29
CA VAL A 48 -2.69 -1.38 -4.13
C VAL A 48 -4.12 -1.42 -4.69
N PRO A 49 -4.98 -0.43 -4.38
CA PRO A 49 -6.32 -0.37 -4.96
C PRO A 49 -6.23 -0.26 -6.48
N LEU A 50 -7.30 -0.63 -7.17
CA LEU A 50 -7.45 -0.27 -8.58
C LEU A 50 -8.06 1.13 -8.61
N LEU A 51 -7.32 2.11 -9.13
CA LEU A 51 -7.68 3.52 -9.19
C LEU A 51 -7.60 4.03 -10.64
N ILE A 52 -8.32 5.12 -10.93
CA ILE A 52 -8.19 5.90 -12.17
C ILE A 52 -7.02 6.85 -12.00
N SER A 53 -5.95 6.69 -12.80
CA SER A 53 -4.74 7.51 -12.71
C SER A 53 -4.74 8.69 -13.68
N GLU A 54 -5.28 8.53 -14.89
CA GLU A 54 -5.38 9.60 -15.89
C GLU A 54 -6.63 9.45 -16.77
N VAL A 55 -7.28 10.57 -17.10
CA VAL A 55 -8.38 10.65 -18.08
C VAL A 55 -8.04 11.73 -19.10
N PHE A 56 -7.92 11.33 -20.37
CA PHE A 56 -7.77 12.25 -21.50
C PHE A 56 -9.04 12.16 -22.35
N TYR A 57 -9.89 13.19 -22.30
CA TYR A 57 -11.27 13.17 -22.82
C TYR A 57 -11.57 14.22 -23.91
N ASP A 58 -10.64 15.15 -24.18
CA ASP A 58 -10.81 16.27 -25.11
C ASP A 58 -9.50 16.46 -25.89
N ALA A 59 -9.45 16.02 -27.14
CA ALA A 59 -8.32 16.20 -28.04
C ALA A 59 -8.41 17.54 -28.79
N GLU A 60 -7.28 18.13 -29.25
CA GLU A 60 -7.29 19.45 -29.94
C GLU A 60 -8.09 19.50 -31.28
N SER A 61 -8.77 18.42 -31.69
CA SER A 61 -9.48 18.39 -32.99
C SER A 61 -10.60 17.36 -33.14
N SER A 62 -10.41 16.12 -32.69
CA SER A 62 -11.34 15.00 -32.87
C SER A 62 -10.92 13.86 -31.96
N ASP A 63 -11.83 13.33 -31.17
CA ASP A 63 -11.51 12.37 -30.11
C ASP A 63 -11.30 10.94 -30.65
N ASP A 64 -11.93 10.62 -31.79
CA ASP A 64 -11.79 9.41 -32.63
C ASP A 64 -10.34 8.87 -32.71
N GLY A 65 -10.06 7.83 -31.92
CA GLY A 65 -8.78 7.13 -31.77
C GLY A 65 -7.71 7.82 -30.93
N GLN A 66 -7.99 8.96 -30.27
CA GLN A 66 -7.01 9.76 -29.55
C GLN A 66 -7.21 9.82 -28.02
N VAL A 67 -8.43 9.59 -27.52
CA VAL A 67 -8.76 9.64 -26.09
C VAL A 67 -8.43 8.33 -25.35
N PHE A 68 -8.21 8.42 -24.04
CA PHE A 68 -7.92 7.26 -23.19
C PHE A 68 -8.30 7.46 -21.72
N VAL A 69 -8.37 6.36 -20.99
CA VAL A 69 -8.39 6.31 -19.53
C VAL A 69 -7.35 5.30 -19.04
N GLU A 70 -6.53 5.73 -18.09
CA GLU A 70 -5.46 4.97 -17.47
C GLU A 70 -5.88 4.55 -16.05
N LEU A 71 -5.53 3.32 -15.70
CA LEU A 71 -5.75 2.75 -14.37
C LEU A 71 -4.41 2.40 -13.71
N ALA A 72 -4.30 2.64 -12.42
CA ALA A 72 -3.20 2.15 -11.59
C ALA A 72 -3.67 1.05 -10.65
N GLY A 73 -2.83 0.04 -10.40
CA GLY A 73 -3.19 -1.07 -9.51
C GLY A 73 -2.08 -2.09 -9.32
N ALA A 74 -2.38 -3.15 -8.56
CA ALA A 74 -1.39 -4.18 -8.24
C ALA A 74 -0.95 -4.97 -9.50
N PRO A 75 0.36 -5.04 -9.83
CA PRO A 75 0.86 -5.85 -10.95
C PRO A 75 0.39 -7.30 -10.91
N GLY A 76 -0.11 -7.80 -12.04
CA GLY A 76 -0.68 -9.15 -12.15
C GLY A 76 -2.15 -9.27 -11.68
N MET A 77 -2.80 -8.18 -11.25
CA MET A 77 -4.25 -8.15 -11.05
C MET A 77 -4.97 -8.39 -12.39
N SER A 78 -5.95 -9.30 -12.43
CA SER A 78 -6.83 -9.43 -13.58
C SER A 78 -7.95 -8.39 -13.50
N LEU A 79 -8.27 -7.77 -14.64
CA LEU A 79 -9.33 -6.76 -14.77
C LEU A 79 -10.63 -7.35 -15.35
N ASP A 80 -10.69 -8.67 -15.56
CA ASP A 80 -11.84 -9.35 -16.16
C ASP A 80 -13.11 -9.14 -15.32
N GLY A 81 -14.09 -8.45 -15.89
CA GLY A 81 -15.40 -8.19 -15.26
C GLY A 81 -15.49 -6.88 -14.48
N PHE A 82 -14.39 -6.15 -14.30
CA PHE A 82 -14.43 -4.74 -13.90
C PHE A 82 -14.95 -3.89 -15.06
N ARG A 83 -15.45 -2.69 -14.80
CA ARG A 83 -15.88 -1.75 -15.84
C ARG A 83 -15.67 -0.29 -15.45
N LEU A 84 -15.56 0.58 -16.44
CA LEU A 84 -15.65 2.03 -16.29
C LEU A 84 -16.96 2.54 -16.90
N GLU A 85 -17.64 3.45 -16.21
CA GLU A 85 -18.84 4.13 -16.70
C GLU A 85 -18.57 5.64 -16.81
N GLY A 86 -18.76 6.19 -18.00
CA GLY A 86 -18.90 7.64 -18.21
C GLY A 86 -20.30 8.07 -17.79
N ILE A 87 -20.40 9.06 -16.90
CA ILE A 87 -21.65 9.56 -16.33
C ILE A 87 -21.87 11.01 -16.75
N ASN A 88 -23.01 11.29 -17.38
CA ASN A 88 -23.40 12.61 -17.86
C ASN A 88 -23.66 13.57 -16.70
N GLY A 89 -22.91 14.67 -16.60
CA GLY A 89 -23.10 15.63 -15.53
C GLY A 89 -24.37 16.48 -15.64
N PHE A 90 -25.11 16.43 -16.76
CA PHE A 90 -26.40 17.11 -16.88
C PHE A 90 -27.52 16.40 -16.11
N ASP A 91 -27.61 15.07 -16.19
CA ASP A 91 -28.75 14.29 -15.65
C ASP A 91 -28.41 12.96 -14.96
N GLY A 92 -27.13 12.55 -14.96
CA GLY A 92 -26.67 11.29 -14.37
C GLY A 92 -26.86 10.05 -15.25
N GLY A 93 -27.20 10.20 -16.53
CA GLY A 93 -27.25 9.09 -17.47
C GLY A 93 -25.85 8.54 -17.81
N VAL A 94 -25.72 7.21 -17.90
CA VAL A 94 -24.49 6.57 -18.43
C VAL A 94 -24.36 6.93 -19.92
N THR A 95 -23.23 7.49 -20.32
CA THR A 95 -22.90 7.86 -21.71
C THR A 95 -22.15 6.74 -22.42
N THR A 96 -21.18 6.14 -21.72
CA THR A 96 -20.25 5.13 -22.22
C THR A 96 -20.00 4.08 -21.14
N GLU A 97 -19.93 2.80 -21.51
CA GLU A 97 -19.58 1.68 -20.62
C GLU A 97 -18.40 0.91 -21.23
N LEU A 98 -17.27 0.86 -20.51
CA LEU A 98 -16.06 0.17 -20.93
C LEU A 98 -15.87 -1.09 -20.07
N VAL A 99 -16.20 -2.26 -20.62
CA VAL A 99 -15.94 -3.54 -19.95
C VAL A 99 -14.45 -3.85 -20.02
N LEU A 100 -13.80 -3.96 -18.85
CA LEU A 100 -12.38 -4.23 -18.75
C LEU A 100 -12.08 -5.73 -18.89
N SER A 101 -10.87 -6.02 -19.37
CA SER A 101 -10.35 -7.38 -19.49
C SER A 101 -8.82 -7.36 -19.53
N GLY A 102 -8.21 -8.52 -19.26
CA GLY A 102 -6.76 -8.68 -19.27
C GLY A 102 -6.15 -8.58 -17.87
N VAL A 103 -4.90 -8.12 -17.81
CA VAL A 103 -4.05 -8.20 -16.60
C VAL A 103 -3.17 -6.96 -16.49
N MET A 104 -3.16 -6.34 -15.31
CA MET A 104 -2.31 -5.20 -14.92
C MET A 104 -0.82 -5.52 -15.14
N PRO A 105 -0.03 -4.70 -15.86
CA PRO A 105 1.35 -5.04 -16.23
C PRO A 105 2.34 -4.87 -15.07
N GLU A 106 3.63 -5.19 -15.29
CA GLU A 106 4.66 -5.18 -14.24
C GLU A 106 4.95 -3.78 -13.65
N ASN A 107 4.59 -2.70 -14.34
CA ASN A 107 4.67 -1.31 -13.87
C ASN A 107 3.49 -0.91 -12.96
N GLY A 108 2.40 -1.69 -12.92
CA GLY A 108 1.18 -1.34 -12.18
C GLY A 108 0.30 -0.29 -12.85
N VAL A 109 0.44 -0.06 -14.15
CA VAL A 109 -0.31 0.94 -14.94
C VAL A 109 -0.90 0.27 -16.18
N PHE A 110 -2.20 0.44 -16.43
CA PHE A 110 -2.94 -0.18 -17.54
C PHE A 110 -3.72 0.88 -18.32
N VAL A 111 -3.48 0.98 -19.64
CA VAL A 111 -4.10 1.99 -20.51
C VAL A 111 -5.26 1.40 -21.32
N VAL A 112 -6.45 1.98 -21.18
CA VAL A 112 -7.62 1.73 -22.04
C VAL A 112 -7.71 2.86 -23.08
N ALA A 113 -7.36 2.56 -24.32
CA ALA A 113 -7.33 3.51 -25.42
C ALA A 113 -8.55 3.39 -26.33
N ASP A 114 -9.02 4.52 -26.84
CA ASP A 114 -10.02 4.54 -27.90
C ASP A 114 -9.43 4.06 -29.23
N VAL A 115 -10.27 3.44 -30.06
CA VAL A 115 -10.01 3.21 -31.47
C VAL A 115 -11.05 3.94 -32.31
N THR A 116 -10.56 4.58 -33.37
CA THR A 116 -11.40 4.98 -34.50
C THR A 116 -12.31 3.83 -34.94
N GLY A 117 -13.47 4.14 -35.56
CA GLY A 117 -14.34 3.12 -36.18
C GLY A 117 -13.71 2.27 -37.30
N GLY A 118 -12.41 2.45 -37.58
CA GLY A 118 -11.57 1.58 -38.41
C GLY A 118 -10.67 0.60 -37.62
N GLY A 119 -10.72 0.59 -36.29
CA GLY A 119 -9.88 -0.24 -35.41
C GLY A 119 -8.45 0.28 -35.23
N VAL A 120 -8.21 1.59 -35.40
CA VAL A 120 -6.90 2.24 -35.22
C VAL A 120 -6.95 3.19 -34.02
N SER A 121 -5.98 3.06 -33.12
CA SER A 121 -5.70 4.05 -32.06
C SER A 121 -4.42 4.83 -32.37
N PHE A 122 -4.31 6.02 -31.79
CA PHE A 122 -3.14 6.90 -31.79
C PHE A 122 -2.56 7.08 -30.37
N VAL A 123 -3.10 6.38 -29.38
CA VAL A 123 -2.62 6.38 -27.99
C VAL A 123 -1.41 5.46 -27.86
N ASP A 124 -0.29 6.00 -27.40
CA ASP A 124 0.91 5.21 -27.08
C ASP A 124 0.69 4.34 -25.82
N ASN A 125 1.42 3.22 -25.73
CA ASN A 125 1.42 2.30 -24.57
C ASN A 125 0.05 1.66 -24.19
N ALA A 126 -0.92 1.64 -25.08
CA ALA A 126 -2.24 1.03 -24.85
C ALA A 126 -2.19 -0.50 -24.59
N ASP A 127 -2.88 -0.95 -23.52
CA ASP A 127 -3.04 -2.37 -23.16
C ASP A 127 -4.38 -2.95 -23.65
N LEU A 128 -5.44 -2.13 -23.63
CA LEU A 128 -6.78 -2.48 -24.09
C LEU A 128 -7.27 -1.44 -25.11
N PHE A 129 -7.94 -1.93 -26.15
CA PHE A 129 -8.50 -1.13 -27.25
C PHE A 129 -10.02 -1.33 -27.29
N LEU A 130 -10.78 -0.25 -27.17
CA LEU A 130 -12.24 -0.22 -27.25
C LEU A 130 -12.67 0.97 -28.13
N GLU A 131 -13.87 0.94 -28.70
CA GLU A 131 -14.43 2.07 -29.48
C GLU A 131 -15.37 2.86 -28.56
N PHE A 132 -15.03 4.11 -28.22
CA PHE A 132 -15.79 4.94 -27.29
C PHE A 132 -15.65 6.45 -27.52
N ASP A 133 -16.70 7.16 -27.13
CA ASP A 133 -16.77 8.63 -27.10
C ASP A 133 -16.92 9.07 -25.63
N PHE A 134 -16.14 10.06 -25.19
CA PHE A 134 -16.29 10.67 -23.86
C PHE A 134 -17.08 11.98 -23.98
N GLN A 135 -17.25 12.73 -22.88
CA GLN A 135 -17.93 14.02 -22.91
C GLN A 135 -17.03 15.08 -22.27
N ASN A 136 -16.96 16.25 -22.90
CA ASN A 136 -15.91 17.24 -22.62
C ASN A 136 -16.26 18.15 -21.42
N GLY A 137 -17.19 17.73 -20.56
CA GLY A 137 -17.39 18.26 -19.23
C GLY A 137 -18.58 19.24 -19.04
N PRO A 138 -19.01 19.44 -17.78
CA PRO A 138 -18.56 18.71 -16.59
C PRO A 138 -19.25 17.35 -16.50
N ASP A 139 -18.46 16.28 -16.34
CA ASP A 139 -18.89 14.88 -16.42
C ASP A 139 -18.05 14.03 -15.45
N SER A 140 -18.36 12.74 -15.30
CA SER A 140 -17.62 11.86 -14.38
C SER A 140 -17.28 10.50 -14.98
N MET A 141 -16.21 9.88 -14.49
CA MET A 141 -15.80 8.53 -14.81
C MET A 141 -15.80 7.70 -13.52
N VAL A 142 -16.53 6.58 -13.51
CA VAL A 142 -16.74 5.73 -12.33
C VAL A 142 -16.19 4.33 -12.59
N LEU A 143 -15.28 3.86 -11.74
CA LEU A 143 -14.70 2.52 -11.78
C LEU A 143 -15.49 1.56 -10.89
N TRP A 144 -15.86 0.42 -11.46
CA TRP A 144 -16.65 -0.62 -10.80
C TRP A 144 -15.91 -1.96 -10.75
N SER A 145 -16.05 -2.67 -9.62
CA SER A 145 -15.61 -4.06 -9.46
C SER A 145 -16.50 -5.06 -10.22
N ALA A 146 -16.02 -6.29 -10.34
CA ALA A 146 -16.80 -7.44 -10.81
C ALA A 146 -17.97 -7.83 -9.87
N GLU A 147 -18.06 -7.23 -8.68
CA GLU A 147 -19.13 -7.41 -7.70
C GLU A 147 -20.08 -6.19 -7.59
N ASP A 148 -20.11 -5.31 -8.60
CA ASP A 148 -20.95 -4.10 -8.67
C ASP A 148 -20.73 -3.10 -7.52
N THR A 149 -19.49 -3.00 -7.02
CA THR A 149 -19.07 -1.94 -6.09
C THR A 149 -18.26 -0.88 -6.81
N VAL A 150 -18.58 0.40 -6.62
CA VAL A 150 -17.67 1.51 -6.98
C VAL A 150 -16.34 1.32 -6.22
N LEU A 151 -15.23 1.56 -6.90
CA LEU A 151 -13.87 1.46 -6.37
C LEU A 151 -13.12 2.81 -6.39
N ASP A 152 -13.41 3.64 -7.39
CA ASP A 152 -12.87 4.99 -7.62
C ASP A 152 -13.90 5.76 -8.47
N ALA A 153 -14.03 7.06 -8.29
CA ALA A 153 -14.75 7.92 -9.22
C ALA A 153 -14.13 9.33 -9.33
N VAL A 154 -13.77 9.72 -10.56
CA VAL A 154 -13.29 11.08 -10.88
C VAL A 154 -14.35 11.89 -11.62
N GLY A 155 -14.81 12.99 -11.03
CA GLY A 155 -15.67 13.98 -11.68
C GLY A 155 -14.88 15.24 -12.04
N TYR A 156 -14.87 15.62 -13.32
CA TYR A 156 -14.07 16.73 -13.86
C TYR A 156 -14.93 17.87 -14.40
N GLY A 157 -14.39 19.09 -14.34
CA GLY A 157 -15.09 20.30 -14.76
C GLY A 157 -15.97 20.95 -13.68
N ALA A 158 -16.59 22.09 -14.01
CA ALA A 158 -17.31 22.93 -13.06
C ALA A 158 -18.81 22.60 -12.91
N PHE A 159 -19.15 21.74 -11.95
CA PHE A 159 -20.54 21.37 -11.64
C PHE A 159 -21.33 22.50 -10.94
N SER A 160 -22.53 22.79 -11.45
CA SER A 160 -23.51 23.64 -10.74
C SER A 160 -24.43 22.81 -9.83
N GLY A 161 -25.07 23.45 -8.84
CA GLY A 161 -25.95 22.78 -7.88
C GLY A 161 -27.28 22.22 -8.41
N ILE A 162 -27.42 22.03 -9.73
CA ILE A 162 -28.50 21.29 -10.41
C ILE A 162 -27.99 20.16 -11.30
N GLN A 163 -26.67 20.02 -11.44
CA GLN A 163 -25.99 18.99 -12.23
C GLN A 163 -25.68 17.77 -11.37
N PHE A 164 -25.48 16.62 -12.01
CA PHE A 164 -25.19 15.36 -11.37
C PHE A 164 -23.68 15.16 -11.24
N PHE A 165 -23.15 15.17 -10.01
CA PHE A 165 -21.75 14.85 -9.74
C PHE A 165 -21.64 13.41 -9.25
N ALA A 166 -20.82 12.59 -9.91
CA ALA A 166 -20.61 11.18 -9.54
C ALA A 166 -19.19 10.89 -9.04
N GLY A 167 -18.31 11.89 -8.99
CA GLY A 167 -16.96 11.78 -8.44
C GLY A 167 -16.89 11.85 -6.91
N GLU A 168 -15.66 11.88 -6.40
CA GLU A 168 -15.35 11.91 -4.96
C GLU A 168 -15.08 13.33 -4.46
N GLY A 169 -15.60 13.64 -3.27
CA GLY A 169 -15.41 14.92 -2.58
C GLY A 169 -15.80 16.15 -3.41
N SER A 170 -14.81 16.84 -3.96
CA SER A 170 -14.95 18.02 -4.83
C SER A 170 -14.39 17.70 -6.22
N SER A 171 -15.02 18.23 -7.27
CA SER A 171 -14.62 17.98 -8.67
C SER A 171 -13.16 18.34 -8.98
N ALA A 172 -12.49 17.46 -9.73
CA ALA A 172 -11.21 17.72 -10.36
C ALA A 172 -11.26 18.94 -11.31
N PRO A 173 -10.11 19.55 -11.62
CA PRO A 173 -10.06 20.67 -12.57
C PRO A 173 -10.66 20.36 -13.94
N ASP A 174 -11.11 21.40 -14.62
CA ASP A 174 -11.49 21.36 -16.03
C ASP A 174 -10.22 21.31 -16.90
N ALA A 175 -10.00 20.21 -17.62
CA ALA A 175 -8.93 20.11 -18.60
C ALA A 175 -9.40 20.62 -19.96
N ARG A 176 -8.58 21.48 -20.57
CA ARG A 176 -8.77 21.95 -21.95
C ARG A 176 -8.43 20.85 -22.96
N ALA A 177 -8.96 20.98 -24.17
CA ALA A 177 -8.52 20.26 -25.35
C ALA A 177 -6.99 20.14 -25.47
N GLY A 178 -6.50 18.92 -25.71
CA GLY A 178 -5.08 18.58 -25.74
C GLY A 178 -4.41 18.52 -24.36
N SER A 179 -5.17 18.31 -23.29
CA SER A 179 -4.68 18.18 -21.91
C SER A 179 -5.59 17.23 -21.13
N SER A 180 -5.06 16.56 -20.11
CA SER A 180 -5.75 15.50 -19.36
C SER A 180 -5.91 15.84 -17.88
N VAL A 181 -6.80 15.11 -17.20
CA VAL A 181 -6.98 15.13 -15.74
C VAL A 181 -6.30 13.90 -15.16
N ALA A 182 -5.28 14.07 -14.32
CA ALA A 182 -4.47 12.97 -13.79
C ALA A 182 -4.19 13.10 -12.29
N ARG A 183 -4.12 11.97 -11.57
CA ARG A 183 -3.74 11.94 -10.15
C ARG A 183 -2.29 12.40 -9.96
N PHE A 184 -2.02 13.18 -8.92
CA PHE A 184 -0.66 13.63 -8.59
C PHE A 184 0.26 12.46 -8.19
N PHE A 185 -0.32 11.40 -7.63
CA PHE A 185 0.29 10.08 -7.48
C PHE A 185 -0.78 9.02 -7.73
N ALA A 186 -0.45 8.01 -8.53
CA ALA A 186 -1.39 7.02 -9.05
C ALA A 186 -1.97 6.07 -8.00
N ASP A 187 -1.28 5.92 -6.86
CA ASP A 187 -1.69 5.15 -5.69
C ASP A 187 -2.15 6.04 -4.50
N LEU A 188 -2.38 7.34 -4.73
CA LEU A 188 -2.95 8.25 -3.75
C LEU A 188 -4.44 8.53 -4.02
N ASP A 189 -5.24 8.21 -3.02
CA ASP A 189 -6.65 8.52 -2.92
C ASP A 189 -6.91 9.12 -1.53
N THR A 190 -7.66 10.23 -1.51
CA THR A 190 -8.06 10.96 -0.29
C THR A 190 -9.57 11.22 -0.20
N ASP A 191 -10.38 10.48 -0.97
CA ASP A 191 -11.84 10.68 -1.13
C ASP A 191 -12.24 12.09 -1.66
N ASP A 192 -11.33 12.83 -2.33
CA ASP A 192 -11.58 14.20 -2.86
C ASP A 192 -10.79 14.48 -4.15
N ASN A 193 -11.46 14.46 -5.31
CA ASN A 193 -10.79 14.58 -6.61
C ASN A 193 -10.03 15.91 -6.77
N ALA A 194 -10.42 16.98 -6.05
CA ALA A 194 -9.73 18.27 -6.09
C ALA A 194 -8.44 18.33 -5.24
N GLN A 195 -8.19 17.33 -4.38
CA GLN A 195 -6.88 17.11 -3.74
C GLN A 195 -5.99 16.20 -4.58
N ASP A 196 -6.59 15.17 -5.18
CA ASP A 196 -5.85 14.07 -5.81
C ASP A 196 -5.48 14.35 -7.27
N PHE A 197 -6.30 15.09 -8.03
CA PHE A 197 -6.09 15.30 -9.48
C PHE A 197 -5.65 16.72 -9.85
N GLY A 198 -4.85 16.82 -10.92
CA GLY A 198 -4.45 18.05 -11.59
C GLY A 198 -4.54 17.95 -13.11
N VAL A 199 -4.26 19.06 -13.81
CA VAL A 199 -4.21 19.09 -15.29
C VAL A 199 -2.79 18.82 -15.79
N LEU A 200 -2.62 17.82 -16.65
CA LEU A 200 -1.39 17.61 -17.41
C LEU A 200 -1.52 18.22 -18.80
N TYR A 201 -0.62 19.14 -19.14
CA TYR A 201 -0.61 19.87 -20.42
C TYR A 201 -0.16 19.02 -21.63
N ALA A 202 0.30 17.80 -21.37
CA ALA A 202 0.61 16.76 -22.34
C ALA A 202 0.27 15.43 -21.64
N PRO A 203 -0.68 14.62 -22.16
CA PRO A 203 -1.09 13.37 -21.54
C PRO A 203 0.05 12.33 -21.45
N THR A 204 -0.04 11.41 -20.49
CA THR A 204 1.07 10.51 -20.08
C THR A 204 0.75 9.00 -20.10
N PRO A 205 0.09 8.46 -21.14
CA PRO A 205 -0.39 7.07 -21.14
C PRO A 205 0.74 6.06 -20.96
N GLY A 206 0.59 5.20 -19.96
CA GLY A 206 1.53 4.16 -19.53
C GLY A 206 2.62 4.66 -18.56
N THR A 207 2.54 5.91 -18.09
CA THR A 207 3.63 6.59 -17.36
C THR A 207 3.16 7.36 -16.12
N ALA A 208 2.36 6.73 -15.28
CA ALA A 208 1.96 7.26 -13.98
C ALA A 208 3.12 7.34 -12.96
N GLU A 209 3.12 8.38 -12.11
CA GLU A 209 4.02 8.52 -10.95
C GLU A 209 3.36 7.93 -9.69
N PHE A 210 4.12 7.18 -8.88
CA PHE A 210 3.63 6.54 -7.65
C PHE A 210 4.25 7.17 -6.40
N LEU A 211 3.58 7.09 -5.26
CA LEU A 211 4.15 7.51 -3.98
C LEU A 211 5.43 6.69 -3.69
N PRO A 212 6.54 7.36 -3.30
CA PRO A 212 7.80 6.66 -3.04
C PRO A 212 7.67 5.81 -1.77
N ILE A 213 7.44 4.50 -1.96
CA ILE A 213 7.25 3.50 -0.90
C ILE A 213 8.36 3.64 0.17
N PRO A 214 8.01 3.93 1.44
CA PRO A 214 9.00 4.03 2.50
C PRO A 214 9.70 2.69 2.76
N GLU A 215 10.95 2.59 2.30
CA GLU A 215 11.87 1.45 2.49
C GLU A 215 11.65 0.70 3.83
N PRO A 216 11.14 -0.55 3.82
CA PRO A 216 10.54 -1.19 4.99
C PRO A 216 11.57 -1.62 6.04
N GLY A 217 12.04 -0.64 6.83
CA GLY A 217 12.89 -0.86 7.99
C GLY A 217 14.32 -1.32 7.68
N THR A 218 14.76 -1.31 6.42
CA THR A 218 16.09 -1.81 5.99
C THR A 218 17.23 -1.19 6.80
N GLY A 219 17.17 0.12 7.09
CA GLY A 219 18.12 0.81 7.98
C GLY A 219 18.08 0.36 9.46
N LEU A 220 16.91 -0.03 9.96
CA LEU A 220 16.74 -0.58 11.32
C LEU A 220 17.28 -2.02 11.42
N LEU A 221 17.05 -2.84 10.38
CA LEU A 221 17.61 -4.19 10.26
C LEU A 221 19.15 -4.16 10.16
N VAL A 222 19.71 -3.34 9.26
CA VAL A 222 21.17 -3.17 9.14
C VAL A 222 21.76 -2.57 10.42
N GLY A 223 21.13 -1.54 11.00
CA GLY A 223 21.57 -0.91 12.25
C GLY A 223 21.57 -1.87 13.45
N SER A 224 20.53 -2.69 13.60
CA SER A 224 20.44 -3.69 14.67
C SER A 224 21.42 -4.84 14.47
N ALA A 225 21.63 -5.33 13.23
CA ALA A 225 22.64 -6.33 12.91
C ALA A 225 24.06 -5.84 13.23
N LEU A 226 24.42 -4.61 12.82
CA LEU A 226 25.71 -3.99 13.13
C LEU A 226 25.88 -3.75 14.63
N GLY A 227 24.83 -3.33 15.33
CA GLY A 227 24.81 -3.20 16.79
C GLY A 227 25.06 -4.54 17.50
N MET A 228 24.45 -5.62 17.01
CA MET A 228 24.62 -6.97 17.55
C MET A 228 26.07 -7.48 17.35
N LEU A 229 26.66 -7.26 16.16
CA LEU A 229 28.08 -7.54 15.90
C LEU A 229 29.00 -6.74 16.85
N ALA A 230 28.71 -5.45 17.08
CA ALA A 230 29.50 -4.60 17.97
C ALA A 230 29.45 -5.08 19.44
N LEU A 231 28.28 -5.54 19.90
CA LEU A 231 28.12 -6.14 21.24
C LEU A 231 28.87 -7.47 21.38
N LEU A 232 28.78 -8.36 20.39
CA LEU A 232 29.52 -9.61 20.35
C LEU A 232 31.04 -9.38 20.38
N ARG A 233 31.55 -8.40 19.60
CA ARG A 233 32.97 -8.05 19.53
C ARG A 233 33.52 -7.41 20.82
N ARG A 234 32.68 -6.86 21.70
CA ARG A 234 33.09 -6.42 23.04
C ARG A 234 33.28 -7.59 24.01
N LYS A 235 32.49 -8.66 23.88
CA LYS A 235 32.48 -9.79 24.81
C LYS A 235 33.76 -10.64 24.78
N THR A 236 34.43 -10.71 23.63
CA THR A 236 35.68 -11.48 23.46
C THR A 236 36.93 -10.81 24.02
N LYS A 237 36.94 -9.47 24.21
CA LYS A 237 38.07 -8.75 24.83
C LYS A 237 38.14 -8.90 26.36
N GLY A 238 37.18 -9.57 27.01
CA GLY A 238 37.14 -9.75 28.45
C GLY A 238 38.01 -10.89 29.01
N ILE A 239 38.59 -11.74 28.17
CA ILE A 239 39.41 -12.87 28.61
C ILE A 239 40.86 -12.43 28.70
N SER A 240 41.26 -11.95 29.88
CA SER A 240 42.69 -11.89 30.25
C SER A 240 43.22 -13.32 30.32
N PRO A 241 44.45 -13.59 29.83
CA PRO A 241 45.19 -14.77 30.26
C PRO A 241 45.24 -14.78 31.79
N GLN A 242 44.96 -15.92 32.43
CA GLN A 242 45.23 -16.06 33.85
C GLN A 242 46.74 -16.22 34.05
N HIS A 243 47.29 -15.41 34.95
CA HIS A 243 48.71 -15.44 35.26
C HIS A 243 49.01 -16.71 36.04
N VAL A 244 49.59 -17.71 35.37
CA VAL A 244 50.05 -18.94 36.03
C VAL A 244 51.22 -18.57 36.93
N SER A 245 50.95 -18.50 38.23
CA SER A 245 51.97 -18.38 39.26
C SER A 245 52.53 -19.77 39.53
N GLU A 246 53.69 -20.09 38.94
CA GLU A 246 54.41 -21.33 39.25
C GLU A 246 54.98 -21.24 40.67
N THR A 247 54.27 -21.80 41.64
CA THR A 247 54.78 -22.01 43.01
C THR A 247 55.70 -23.22 43.00
N VAL A 248 57.00 -22.98 42.78
CA VAL A 248 58.04 -24.02 42.85
C VAL A 248 58.41 -24.25 44.31
N ASP A 249 57.80 -25.25 44.93
CA ASP A 249 58.14 -25.70 46.28
C ASP A 249 59.42 -26.55 46.29
N SER A 250 60.43 -26.04 47.01
CA SER A 250 61.44 -26.79 47.80
C SER A 250 62.25 -27.92 47.14
N ILE A 251 63.56 -27.69 46.95
CA ILE A 251 64.66 -28.25 47.78
C ILE A 251 66.00 -27.62 47.36
#